data_AF-A0A485A9J8-F1
#
_entry.id   AF-A0A485A9J8-F1
#
_cell.length_a   1.000
_cell.length_b   1.000
_cell.length_c   1.000
_cell.angle_alpha   90.00
_cell.angle_beta   90.00
_cell.angle_gamma   90.00
#
_symmetry.space_group_name_H-M   'P 1'
#
loop_
_entity.id
_entity.type
_entity.pdbx_description
1 polymer ?
#
loop_
_entity_poly.entity_id
_entity_poly.type
_entity_poly.pdbx_seq_one_letter_code
_entity_poly.pdbx_strand_id
1 'polypeptide(L)'
;MSAASSASAMWVANAATVCPSADALDGKVHLTVANLNSLLHRASEAPTTQAILQGFSTIPPILPSTALCRQLPRWGMKGPPITNRLGRDYGLPGTQLFIYGRDETRGAMPLRYPARQTRAASEAVARLNQTNPNQVIFAQQNPQVIDQGRVP
;
A
#
# COMPACT_ATOMS: atom_id res chain seq x y z
N MET A 1 -19.76 1.06 -19.21
CA MET A 1 -19.74 2.50 -18.85
C MET A 1 -19.52 2.72 -17.35
N SER A 2 -20.32 2.13 -16.44
CA SER A 2 -20.17 2.32 -14.99
C SER A 2 -18.73 2.15 -14.44
N ALA A 3 -17.99 1.11 -14.85
CA ALA A 3 -16.62 0.89 -14.40
C ALA A 3 -15.61 1.99 -14.84
N ALA A 4 -15.89 2.73 -15.91
CA ALA A 4 -15.03 3.80 -16.43
C ALA A 4 -15.46 5.20 -15.95
N SER A 5 -16.58 5.31 -15.23
CA SER A 5 -17.15 6.58 -14.74
C SER A 5 -17.28 6.60 -13.22
N SER A 6 -16.55 5.71 -12.54
CA SER A 6 -16.49 5.65 -11.08
C SER A 6 -15.69 6.82 -10.53
N ALA A 7 -16.22 7.51 -9.50
CA ALA A 7 -15.50 8.54 -8.76
C ALA A 7 -14.58 7.98 -7.65
N SER A 8 -14.22 6.70 -7.72
CA SER A 8 -13.53 5.96 -6.66
C SER A 8 -12.13 6.46 -6.31
N ALA A 9 -11.53 7.29 -7.17
CA ALA A 9 -10.28 8.01 -6.90
C ALA A 9 -10.40 9.02 -5.75
N MET A 10 -11.63 9.43 -5.38
CA MET A 10 -11.87 10.30 -4.21
C MET A 10 -11.36 9.69 -2.89
N TRP A 11 -11.26 8.35 -2.81
CA TRP A 11 -10.71 7.66 -1.65
C TRP A 11 -9.18 7.61 -1.75
N VAL A 12 -8.55 8.76 -1.50
CA VAL A 12 -7.09 8.98 -1.60
C VAL A 12 -6.26 8.21 -0.57
N ALA A 13 -6.88 7.69 0.50
CA ALA A 13 -6.24 6.72 1.40
C ALA A 13 -5.70 5.49 0.64
N ASN A 14 -6.28 5.20 -0.52
CA ASN A 14 -5.86 4.11 -1.40
C ASN A 14 -4.95 4.58 -2.56
N ALA A 15 -4.46 5.83 -2.56
CA ALA A 15 -3.68 6.34 -3.67
C ALA A 15 -2.21 5.88 -3.61
N ALA A 16 -1.60 6.00 -2.43
CA ALA A 16 -0.18 5.71 -2.24
C ALA A 16 0.14 5.38 -0.77
N THR A 17 1.25 4.68 -0.55
CA THR A 17 1.87 4.55 0.77
C THR A 17 2.95 5.61 0.94
N VAL A 18 2.85 6.38 2.02
CA VAL A 18 3.80 7.44 2.37
C VAL A 18 4.83 6.92 3.38
N CYS A 19 6.09 7.24 3.15
CA CYS A 19 7.17 7.12 4.13
C CYS A 19 7.77 8.51 4.38
N PRO A 20 7.63 9.06 5.60
CA PRO A 20 8.26 10.33 5.95
C PRO A 20 9.79 10.27 5.89
N SER A 21 10.42 11.42 5.65
CA SER A 21 11.89 11.55 5.63
C SER A 21 12.56 11.06 6.91
N ALA A 22 11.91 11.20 8.06
CA ALA A 22 12.44 10.74 9.35
C ALA A 22 12.55 9.20 9.45
N ASP A 23 11.84 8.45 8.62
CA ASP A 23 11.82 6.98 8.63
C ASP A 23 12.56 6.36 7.44
N ALA A 24 12.89 7.17 6.42
CA ALA A 24 13.56 6.75 5.21
C ALA A 24 15.08 6.78 5.36
N LEU A 25 15.76 5.78 4.80
CA LEU A 25 17.22 5.62 4.89
C LEU A 25 17.99 6.80 4.25
N ASP A 26 17.43 7.43 3.21
CA ASP A 26 18.03 8.57 2.51
C ASP A 26 17.57 9.94 3.03
N GLY A 27 16.75 9.97 4.08
CA GLY A 27 16.22 11.21 4.66
C GLY A 27 15.22 11.93 3.76
N LYS A 28 14.64 11.27 2.75
CA LYS A 28 13.67 11.86 1.82
C LYS A 28 12.26 11.31 2.04
N VAL A 29 11.26 12.09 1.66
CA VAL A 29 9.88 11.60 1.65
C VAL A 29 9.69 10.66 0.45
N HIS A 30 9.22 9.44 0.70
CA HIS A 30 8.90 8.49 -0.38
C HIS A 30 7.39 8.28 -0.48
N LEU A 31 6.90 8.20 -1.72
CA LEU A 31 5.53 7.81 -2.03
C LEU A 31 5.55 6.67 -3.05
N THR A 32 4.92 5.56 -2.71
CA THR A 32 4.70 4.44 -3.63
C THR A 32 3.22 4.37 -4.02
N VAL A 33 2.92 4.61 -5.29
CA VAL A 33 1.55 4.61 -5.84
C VAL A 33 1.02 3.19 -5.91
N ALA A 34 -0.22 2.98 -5.48
CA ALA A 34 -0.87 1.67 -5.52
C ALA A 34 -1.44 1.33 -6.90
N ASN A 35 -1.27 0.07 -7.33
CA ASN A 35 -1.79 -0.40 -8.62
C ASN A 35 -3.30 -0.71 -8.63
N LEU A 36 -3.92 -0.96 -7.46
CA LEU A 36 -5.36 -1.16 -7.29
C LEU A 36 -6.00 -2.29 -8.12
N ASN A 37 -5.20 -3.28 -8.52
CA ASN A 37 -5.51 -4.20 -9.63
C ASN A 37 -6.73 -5.11 -9.46
N SER A 38 -7.27 -5.27 -8.26
CA SER A 38 -8.41 -6.20 -8.06
C SER A 38 -9.79 -5.69 -8.51
N LEU A 39 -9.93 -4.38 -8.67
CA LEU A 39 -11.21 -3.74 -8.99
C LEU A 39 -10.98 -3.01 -10.29
N LEU A 40 -11.61 -3.51 -11.34
CA LEU A 40 -11.42 -2.99 -12.70
C LEU A 40 -11.59 -1.46 -12.77
N HIS A 41 -12.58 -0.92 -12.04
CA HIS A 41 -12.87 0.52 -12.00
C HIS A 41 -11.83 1.37 -11.24
N ARG A 42 -10.93 0.74 -10.47
CA ARG A 42 -9.84 1.40 -9.73
C ARG A 42 -8.48 1.21 -10.38
N ALA A 43 -8.28 0.15 -11.16
CA ALA A 43 -7.00 -0.16 -11.78
C ALA A 43 -6.52 0.94 -12.74
N SER A 44 -7.44 1.68 -13.36
CA SER A 44 -7.14 2.82 -14.22
C SER A 44 -6.69 4.07 -13.46
N GLU A 45 -6.79 4.11 -12.13
CA GLU A 45 -6.43 5.29 -11.32
C GLU A 45 -4.92 5.49 -11.21
N ALA A 46 -4.12 4.41 -11.27
CA ALA A 46 -2.69 4.45 -10.94
C ALA A 46 -1.87 5.42 -11.83
N PRO A 47 -2.00 5.41 -13.17
CA PRO A 47 -1.25 6.34 -14.03
C PRO A 47 -1.58 7.81 -13.74
N THR A 48 -2.87 8.13 -13.58
CA THR A 48 -3.31 9.50 -13.28
C THR A 48 -2.88 9.94 -11.88
N THR A 49 -2.99 9.05 -10.89
CA THR A 49 -2.52 9.29 -9.51
C THR A 49 -1.03 9.59 -9.48
N GLN A 50 -0.23 8.81 -10.23
CA GLN A 50 1.20 9.04 -10.34
C GLN A 50 1.50 10.40 -10.99
N ALA A 51 0.85 10.75 -12.09
CA ALA A 51 1.04 12.04 -12.76
C ALA A 51 0.68 13.22 -11.85
N ILE A 52 -0.42 13.12 -11.10
CA ILE A 52 -0.84 14.14 -10.12
C ILE A 52 0.22 14.29 -9.03
N LEU A 53 0.67 13.18 -8.44
CA LEU A 53 1.65 13.24 -7.35
C LEU A 53 3.02 13.75 -7.85
N GLN A 54 3.43 13.41 -9.06
CA GLN A 54 4.66 13.93 -9.68
C GLN A 54 4.57 15.43 -10.00
N GLY A 55 3.36 15.96 -10.19
CA GLY A 55 3.13 17.39 -10.38
C GLY A 55 3.44 18.24 -9.14
N PHE A 56 3.53 17.64 -7.95
CA PHE A 56 3.98 18.36 -6.75
C PHE A 56 5.51 18.38 -6.69
N SER A 57 6.09 19.54 -6.99
CA SER A 57 7.53 19.78 -7.13
C SER A 57 8.38 19.50 -5.87
N THR A 58 7.75 19.25 -4.73
CA THR A 58 8.39 18.94 -3.44
C THR A 58 8.54 17.44 -3.19
N ILE A 59 8.00 16.58 -4.05
CA ILE A 59 7.98 15.13 -3.86
C ILE A 59 9.16 14.48 -4.62
N PRO A 60 10.08 13.76 -3.94
CA PRO A 60 11.14 12.96 -4.55
C PRO A 60 10.60 11.90 -5.54
N PRO A 61 11.45 11.24 -6.36
CA PRO A 61 10.98 10.37 -7.44
C PRO A 61 9.98 9.31 -6.92
N ILE A 62 8.77 9.39 -7.46
CA ILE A 62 7.66 8.50 -7.10
C ILE A 62 7.90 7.13 -7.73
N LEU A 63 7.87 6.10 -6.90
CA LEU A 63 8.09 4.73 -7.35
C LEU A 63 6.74 4.10 -7.73
N PRO A 64 6.53 3.72 -9.00
CA PRO A 64 5.30 3.05 -9.40
C PRO A 64 5.27 1.62 -8.83
N SER A 65 4.20 1.21 -8.14
CA SER A 65 4.09 -0.18 -7.69
C SER A 65 3.99 -1.18 -8.85
N THR A 66 3.67 -0.72 -10.06
CA THR A 66 3.67 -1.54 -11.29
C THR A 66 5.06 -2.05 -11.66
N ALA A 67 6.14 -1.42 -11.15
CA ALA A 67 7.51 -1.91 -11.34
C ALA A 67 7.80 -3.23 -10.57
N LEU A 68 7.04 -3.55 -9.51
CA LEU A 68 7.26 -4.75 -8.71
C LEU A 68 6.12 -5.76 -8.78
N CYS A 69 4.88 -5.31 -8.95
CA CYS A 69 3.74 -6.21 -9.14
C CYS A 69 3.36 -6.26 -10.63
N ARG A 70 3.99 -7.15 -11.41
CA ARG A 70 3.35 -7.67 -12.63
C ARG A 70 1.90 -7.99 -12.25
N GLN A 71 0.94 -7.58 -13.10
CA GLN A 71 -0.51 -7.68 -12.89
C GLN A 71 -1.01 -9.13 -12.79
N LEU A 72 -0.43 -9.92 -11.88
CA LEU A 72 -0.66 -11.33 -11.67
C LEU A 72 -1.40 -11.49 -10.33
N PRO A 73 -2.46 -12.31 -10.25
CA PRO A 73 -3.26 -12.52 -9.03
C PRO A 73 -2.45 -12.91 -7.78
N ARG A 74 -1.30 -13.56 -7.99
CA ARG A 74 -0.34 -13.94 -6.94
C ARG A 74 0.27 -12.73 -6.23
N TRP A 75 0.53 -11.65 -6.96
CA TRP A 75 1.08 -10.40 -6.42
C TRP A 75 0.03 -9.28 -6.41
N GLY A 76 -1.25 -9.67 -6.42
CA GLY A 76 -2.36 -8.74 -6.43
C GLY A 76 -2.32 -7.83 -5.21
N MET A 77 -2.04 -6.55 -5.46
CA MET A 77 -2.24 -5.46 -4.51
C MET A 77 -3.56 -4.78 -4.81
N LYS A 78 -4.32 -4.45 -3.77
CA LYS A 78 -5.66 -3.87 -3.89
C LYS A 78 -5.72 -2.37 -3.64
N GLY A 79 -4.58 -1.82 -3.27
CA GLY A 79 -4.38 -0.55 -2.61
C GLY A 79 -2.96 -0.49 -2.08
N PRO A 80 -2.54 0.68 -1.57
CA PRO A 80 -1.35 0.75 -0.74
C PRO A 80 -1.59 -0.18 0.44
N PRO A 81 -0.57 -0.86 0.98
CA PRO A 81 -0.72 -1.49 2.28
C PRO A 81 -1.39 -0.53 3.25
N ILE A 82 -2.31 -1.05 4.06
CA ILE A 82 -2.77 -0.31 5.23
C ILE A 82 -1.54 -0.08 6.10
N THR A 83 -1.08 1.15 6.10
CA THR A 83 0.05 1.58 6.90
C THR A 83 -0.44 2.42 8.06
N ASN A 84 0.09 2.10 9.23
CA ASN A 84 0.00 2.93 10.42
C ASN A 84 1.40 3.39 10.76
N ARG A 85 1.52 4.55 11.40
CA ARG A 85 2.80 5.05 11.90
C ARG A 85 2.64 5.38 13.38
N LEU A 86 3.43 4.72 14.22
CA LEU A 86 3.45 4.91 15.66
C LEU A 86 4.74 5.62 16.04
N GLY A 87 4.67 6.63 16.88
CA GLY A 87 5.85 7.39 17.28
C GLY A 87 5.48 8.45 18.30
N ARG A 88 6.48 9.24 18.69
CA ARG A 88 6.27 10.44 19.50
C ARG A 88 5.81 11.57 18.58
N ASP A 89 6.68 12.54 18.32
CA ASP A 89 6.37 13.67 17.46
C ASP A 89 6.50 13.29 15.98
N TYR A 90 5.73 13.95 15.12
CA TYR A 90 5.67 13.61 13.69
C TYR A 90 7.01 13.72 12.97
N GLY A 91 7.87 14.66 13.37
CA GLY A 91 9.19 14.86 12.79
C GLY A 91 10.27 13.90 13.31
N LEU A 92 9.98 13.10 14.34
CA LEU A 92 10.91 12.12 14.89
C LEU A 92 10.73 10.76 14.21
N PRO A 93 11.77 9.93 14.13
CA PRO A 93 11.66 8.59 13.56
C PRO A 93 10.58 7.76 14.27
N GLY A 94 9.71 7.13 13.48
CA GLY A 94 8.57 6.35 13.96
C GLY A 94 8.60 4.93 13.44
N THR A 95 7.76 4.07 14.02
CA THR A 95 7.57 2.68 13.59
C THR A 95 6.40 2.59 12.62
N GLN A 96 6.64 2.12 11.41
CA GLN A 96 5.62 1.84 10.40
C GLN A 96 5.09 0.41 10.55
N LEU A 97 3.78 0.29 10.73
CA LEU A 97 3.05 -0.96 10.84
C LEU A 97 2.27 -1.22 9.55
N PHE A 98 2.66 -2.27 8.83
CA PHE A 98 2.03 -2.73 7.61
C PHE A 98 1.09 -3.90 7.91
N ILE A 99 -0.20 -3.69 7.69
CA ILE A 99 -1.22 -4.72 7.88
C ILE A 99 -1.46 -5.47 6.57
N TYR A 100 -1.44 -6.80 6.62
CA TYR A 100 -1.73 -7.66 5.47
C TYR A 100 -2.81 -8.70 5.80
N GLY A 101 -3.55 -9.17 4.79
CA GLY A 101 -4.61 -10.16 4.99
C GLY A 101 -4.16 -11.61 4.73
N ARG A 102 -3.14 -11.79 3.88
CA ARG A 102 -2.60 -13.12 3.54
C ARG A 102 -1.10 -13.11 3.31
N ASP A 103 -0.46 -14.23 3.58
CA ASP A 103 0.93 -14.53 3.25
C ASP A 103 0.92 -15.90 2.53
N GLU A 104 1.55 -15.99 1.36
CA GLU A 104 1.55 -17.21 0.54
C GLU A 104 2.37 -18.34 1.18
N THR A 105 3.26 -18.00 2.11
CA THR A 105 4.18 -18.95 2.73
C THR A 105 3.66 -19.51 4.06
N ARG A 106 2.85 -18.73 4.80
CA ARG A 106 2.37 -19.04 6.15
C ARG A 106 1.09 -18.28 6.49
N GLY A 107 0.35 -18.77 7.49
CA GLY A 107 -0.76 -18.04 8.12
C GLY A 107 -2.15 -18.48 7.68
N ALA A 108 -3.15 -18.16 8.51
CA ALA A 108 -4.54 -18.48 8.24
C ALA A 108 -5.11 -17.53 7.18
N MET A 109 -5.84 -18.05 6.21
CA MET A 109 -6.50 -17.25 5.16
C MET A 109 -7.99 -17.07 5.49
N PRO A 110 -8.60 -15.93 5.13
CA PRO A 110 -10.05 -15.79 5.20
C PRO A 110 -10.74 -16.75 4.21
N LEU A 111 -11.92 -17.24 4.58
CA LEU A 111 -12.66 -18.27 3.83
C LEU A 111 -13.75 -17.68 2.94
N ARG A 112 -14.33 -16.54 3.33
CA ARG A 112 -15.50 -15.93 2.70
C ARG A 112 -15.13 -14.72 1.86
N TYR A 113 -14.37 -13.78 2.41
CA TYR A 113 -13.96 -12.57 1.71
C TYR A 113 -12.46 -12.58 1.39
N PRO A 114 -12.06 -12.22 0.16
CA PRO A 114 -10.68 -12.33 -0.24
C PRO A 114 -9.79 -11.35 0.52
N ALA A 115 -8.67 -11.85 1.05
CA ALA A 115 -7.58 -11.02 1.56
C ALA A 115 -6.92 -10.24 0.43
N ARG A 116 -7.04 -8.93 0.52
CA ARG A 116 -6.73 -7.97 -0.53
C ARG A 116 -5.25 -7.59 -0.59
N GLN A 117 -4.62 -7.52 0.58
CA GLN A 117 -3.22 -7.17 0.76
C GLN A 117 -2.39 -8.41 1.09
N THR A 118 -1.27 -8.59 0.39
CA THR A 118 -0.31 -9.67 0.65
C THR A 118 0.87 -9.14 1.47
N ARG A 119 1.49 -10.01 2.28
CA ARG A 119 2.74 -9.66 2.98
C ARG A 119 3.85 -9.26 2.01
N ALA A 120 4.04 -10.03 0.94
CA ALA A 120 5.06 -9.77 -0.07
C ALA A 120 4.91 -8.37 -0.71
N ALA A 121 3.66 -7.94 -0.94
CA ALA A 121 3.37 -6.59 -1.41
C ALA A 121 3.75 -5.51 -0.39
N SER A 122 3.39 -5.71 0.89
CA SER A 122 3.76 -4.78 1.96
C SER A 122 5.29 -4.66 2.10
N GLU A 123 6.01 -5.77 2.04
CA GLU A 123 7.49 -5.77 2.08
C GLU A 123 8.11 -5.10 0.85
N ALA A 124 7.52 -5.30 -0.33
CA ALA A 124 7.95 -4.62 -1.55
C ALA A 124 7.81 -3.09 -1.43
N VAL A 125 6.68 -2.63 -0.89
CA VAL A 125 6.45 -1.19 -0.65
C VAL A 125 7.43 -0.63 0.39
N ALA A 126 7.68 -1.34 1.50
CA ALA A 126 8.66 -0.91 2.50
C ALA A 126 10.08 -0.75 1.91
N ARG A 127 10.47 -1.67 1.00
CA ARG A 127 11.74 -1.58 0.27
C ARG A 127 11.79 -0.40 -0.70
N LEU A 128 10.74 -0.18 -1.49
CA LEU A 128 10.66 0.96 -2.42
C LEU A 128 10.75 2.29 -1.66
N ASN A 129 10.00 2.40 -0.56
CA ASN A 129 9.99 3.58 0.28
C ASN A 129 11.26 3.76 1.14
N GLN A 130 12.25 2.89 0.97
CA GLN A 130 13.50 2.88 1.75
C GLN A 130 13.26 2.98 3.26
N THR A 131 12.19 2.36 3.75
CA THR A 131 11.83 2.45 5.16
C THR A 131 12.89 1.71 5.99
N ASN A 132 13.38 2.34 7.06
CA ASN A 132 14.39 1.75 7.92
C ASN A 132 13.91 0.37 8.45
N PRO A 133 14.63 -0.73 8.17
CA PRO A 133 14.21 -2.07 8.57
C PRO A 133 13.97 -2.25 10.08
N ASN A 134 14.65 -1.46 10.91
CA ASN A 134 14.49 -1.49 12.37
C ASN A 134 13.21 -0.78 12.85
N GLN A 135 12.46 -0.16 11.93
CA GLN A 135 11.27 0.63 12.18
C GLN A 135 10.05 0.09 11.44
N VAL A 136 10.09 -1.15 10.98
CA VAL A 136 8.99 -1.76 10.23
C VAL A 136 8.46 -2.98 10.97
N ILE A 137 7.14 -3.05 11.10
CA ILE A 137 6.43 -4.21 11.62
C ILE A 137 5.43 -4.66 10.56
N PHE A 138 5.40 -5.96 10.29
CA PHE A 138 4.37 -6.60 9.46
C PHE A 138 3.45 -7.42 10.35
N ALA A 139 2.15 -7.16 10.31
CA ALA A 139 1.17 -7.90 11.09
C ALA A 139 0.02 -8.39 10.21
N GLN A 140 -0.41 -9.63 10.45
CA GLN A 140 -1.55 -10.20 9.75
C GLN A 140 -2.86 -9.75 10.43
N GLN A 141 -3.79 -9.22 9.63
CA GLN A 141 -5.17 -8.96 10.04
C GLN A 141 -5.85 -10.29 10.42
N ASN A 142 -6.68 -10.29 11.47
CA ASN A 142 -7.45 -11.47 11.86
C ASN A 142 -8.37 -11.92 10.69
N PRO A 143 -8.20 -13.14 10.14
CA PRO A 143 -8.99 -13.61 8.99
C PRO A 143 -10.49 -13.71 9.30
N GLN A 144 -10.88 -14.00 10.54
CA GLN A 144 -12.28 -14.05 10.94
C GLN A 144 -12.96 -12.67 10.81
N VAL A 145 -12.20 -11.61 11.07
CA VAL A 145 -12.68 -10.22 10.96
C VAL A 145 -12.77 -9.80 9.49
N ILE A 146 -11.87 -10.31 8.64
CA ILE A 146 -11.97 -10.16 7.18
C ILE A 146 -13.26 -10.82 6.66
N ASP A 147 -13.56 -12.03 7.14
CA ASP A 147 -14.78 -12.77 6.77
C ASP A 147 -16.08 -12.12 7.25
N GLN A 148 -15.99 -11.17 8.19
CA GLN A 148 -17.09 -10.31 8.62
C GLN A 148 -17.19 -9.00 7.80
N GLY A 149 -16.38 -8.85 6.74
CA GLY A 149 -16.44 -7.71 5.82
C GLY A 149 -15.46 -6.57 6.15
N ARG A 150 -14.62 -6.71 7.18
CA ARG A 150 -13.57 -5.73 7.49
C ARG A 150 -12.32 -6.06 6.69
N VAL A 151 -12.36 -5.66 5.43
CA VAL A 151 -11.31 -6.00 4.50
C VAL A 151 -10.15 -5.00 4.62
N PRO A 152 -8.91 -5.46 4.84
CA PRO A 152 -7.75 -4.60 4.73
C PRO A 152 -7.46 -4.20 3.28
#